data_AF-A0A963P7Z7-F1
#
_entry.id   AF-A0A963P7Z7-F1
#
_cell.length_a   1.000
_cell.length_b   1.000
_cell.length_c   1.000
_cell.angle_alpha   90.00
_cell.angle_beta   90.00
_cell.angle_gamma   90.00
#
_symmetry.space_group_name_H-M   'P 1'
#
loop_
_entity.id
_entity.type
_entity.pdbx_description
1 polymer ?
#
loop_
_entity_poly.entity_id
_entity_poly.type
_entity_poly.pdbx_seq_one_letter_code
_entity_poly.pdbx_strand_id
1 'polypeptide(L)'
;MKPRPLPEDTLRRRQWCAWAAAVAVGARSAGALADRVHPDRRFYLAAEAMRQQAIGWGDQSFGAVLVTADGVVANGPSRVVKDADPDAHAERVAIRAAQRRLGTDNLAGAVLYSTSRPCVACERAAAQAQVARMYHGPGLTDAGRPEP
;
A
#
# COMPACT_ATOMS: atom_id res chain seq x y z
N MET A 1 -50.81 -44.94 -15.27
CA MET A 1 -50.32 -43.54 -15.34
C MET A 1 -48.81 -43.60 -15.16
N LYS A 2 -48.01 -43.51 -16.24
CA LYS A 2 -46.56 -43.77 -16.18
C LYS A 2 -45.82 -42.58 -15.54
N PRO A 3 -44.88 -42.81 -14.60
CA PRO A 3 -44.04 -41.75 -14.05
C PRO A 3 -43.07 -41.23 -15.12
N ARG A 4 -42.85 -39.91 -15.12
CA ARG A 4 -41.90 -39.22 -16.00
C ARG A 4 -40.49 -39.45 -15.45
N PRO A 5 -39.53 -40.00 -16.22
CA PRO A 5 -38.16 -40.16 -15.76
C PRO A 5 -37.45 -38.80 -15.68
N LEU A 6 -36.62 -38.63 -14.65
CA LEU A 6 -35.64 -37.55 -14.55
C LEU A 6 -34.43 -37.88 -15.44
N PRO A 7 -33.87 -36.92 -16.20
CA PRO A 7 -32.61 -37.15 -16.89
C PRO A 7 -31.44 -36.94 -15.93
N GLU A 8 -30.75 -38.04 -15.63
CA GLU A 8 -29.36 -38.02 -15.16
C GLU A 8 -28.46 -37.86 -16.40
N ASP A 9 -27.64 -36.81 -16.46
CA ASP A 9 -26.52 -36.75 -17.40
C ASP A 9 -25.22 -36.29 -16.72
N THR A 10 -24.50 -37.32 -16.30
CA THR A 10 -23.05 -37.49 -16.19
C THR A 10 -22.18 -36.54 -17.04
N LEU A 11 -21.41 -35.70 -16.33
CA LEU A 11 -19.94 -35.62 -16.44
C LEU A 11 -19.31 -35.69 -17.86
N ARG A 12 -19.13 -34.57 -18.57
CA ARG A 12 -17.91 -34.36 -19.40
C ARG A 12 -17.74 -32.94 -19.95
N ARG A 13 -16.63 -32.32 -19.51
CA ARG A 13 -15.58 -31.65 -20.29
C ARG A 13 -15.95 -30.51 -21.26
N ARG A 14 -15.09 -29.47 -21.19
CA ARG A 14 -14.86 -28.33 -22.10
C ARG A 14 -15.73 -27.15 -21.67
N GLN A 15 -15.20 -26.03 -21.22
CA GLN A 15 -14.18 -25.21 -21.89
C GLN A 15 -13.82 -24.06 -20.94
N TRP A 16 -12.64 -24.11 -20.32
CA TRP A 16 -12.12 -22.94 -19.62
C TRP A 16 -11.33 -22.15 -20.67
N CYS A 17 -11.90 -21.02 -21.10
CA CYS A 17 -11.29 -20.12 -22.05
C CYS A 17 -9.94 -19.63 -21.48
N ALA A 18 -8.88 -19.97 -22.21
CA ALA A 18 -7.56 -19.41 -22.05
C ALA A 18 -7.62 -17.88 -22.17
N TRP A 19 -7.24 -17.18 -21.11
CA TRP A 19 -6.89 -15.77 -21.21
C TRP A 19 -5.38 -15.64 -21.41
N ALA A 20 -5.07 -15.36 -22.66
CA ALA A 20 -3.95 -14.61 -23.24
C ALA A 20 -2.62 -14.51 -22.46
N ALA A 21 -1.58 -15.01 -23.13
CA ALA A 21 -0.19 -14.67 -22.87
C ALA A 21 0.19 -13.29 -23.45
N ALA A 22 1.31 -12.79 -22.92
CA ALA A 22 2.13 -11.61 -23.29
C ALA A 22 1.63 -10.27 -22.71
N VAL A 23 2.47 -9.48 -22.03
CA VAL A 23 3.84 -9.11 -22.40
C VAL A 23 4.77 -9.10 -21.18
N ALA A 24 5.88 -9.82 -21.28
CA ALA A 24 7.04 -9.64 -20.41
C ALA A 24 7.71 -8.30 -20.76
N VAL A 25 7.24 -7.21 -20.13
CA VAL A 25 8.05 -6.01 -20.01
C VAL A 25 9.06 -6.32 -18.91
N GLY A 26 10.34 -6.38 -19.31
CA GLY A 26 11.44 -6.83 -18.46
C GLY A 26 11.35 -6.26 -17.05
N ALA A 27 11.43 -7.16 -16.07
CA ALA A 27 11.61 -6.83 -14.67
C ALA A 27 12.89 -5.99 -14.51
N ARG A 28 12.77 -4.68 -14.70
CA ARG A 28 13.71 -3.73 -14.12
C ARG A 28 13.50 -3.88 -12.62
N SER A 29 14.50 -4.40 -11.94
CA SER A 29 14.46 -4.71 -10.52
C SER A 29 13.79 -3.57 -9.74
N ALA A 30 12.78 -3.90 -8.93
CA ALA A 30 12.09 -2.93 -8.08
C ALA A 30 13.06 -2.08 -7.22
N GLY A 31 14.26 -2.61 -6.94
CA GLY A 31 15.36 -1.88 -6.29
C GLY A 31 15.88 -0.67 -7.07
N ALA A 32 15.94 -0.73 -8.40
CA ALA A 32 16.46 0.38 -9.22
C ALA A 32 15.49 1.58 -9.34
N LEU A 33 14.22 1.41 -8.95
CA LEU A 33 13.24 2.50 -8.87
C LEU A 33 13.30 3.21 -7.52
N ALA A 34 13.55 2.47 -6.44
CA ALA A 34 13.71 3.02 -5.08
C ALA A 34 14.97 3.89 -4.95
N ASP A 35 16.07 3.51 -5.64
CA ASP A 35 17.32 4.26 -5.66
C ASP A 35 17.21 5.64 -6.33
N ARG A 36 16.10 5.94 -7.03
CA ARG A 36 15.87 7.24 -7.67
C ARG A 36 15.10 8.22 -6.79
N VAL A 37 14.51 7.77 -5.70
CA VAL A 37 13.85 8.66 -4.72
C VAL A 37 14.86 8.94 -3.61
N HIS A 38 15.74 9.90 -3.84
CA HIS A 38 16.59 10.41 -2.78
C HIS A 38 15.72 10.94 -1.63
N PRO A 39 16.12 10.76 -0.37
CA PRO A 39 15.41 11.32 0.76
C PRO A 39 15.27 12.83 0.59
N ASP A 40 14.03 13.29 0.46
CA ASP A 40 13.70 14.67 0.19
C ASP A 40 12.78 15.20 1.28
N ARG A 41 13.19 16.32 1.88
CA ARG A 41 12.48 16.96 2.98
C ARG A 41 11.05 17.35 2.60
N ARG A 42 10.75 17.60 1.33
CA ARG A 42 9.37 17.93 0.90
C ARG A 42 8.38 16.83 1.20
N PHE A 43 8.80 15.56 1.13
CA PHE A 43 7.91 14.43 1.41
C PHE A 43 7.67 14.24 2.91
N TYR A 44 8.68 14.52 3.75
CA TYR A 44 8.47 14.64 5.19
C TYR A 44 7.51 15.78 5.54
N LEU A 45 7.63 16.94 4.91
CA LEU A 45 6.70 18.06 5.13
C LEU A 45 5.25 17.71 4.71
N ALA A 46 5.08 16.86 3.69
CA ALA A 46 3.76 16.34 3.34
C ALA A 46 3.20 15.37 4.41
N ALA A 47 4.04 14.50 4.98
CA ALA A 47 3.66 13.66 6.12
C ALA A 47 3.32 14.51 7.36
N GLU A 48 4.05 15.60 7.58
CA GLU A 48 3.78 16.57 8.65
C GLU A 48 2.42 17.25 8.48
N ALA A 49 2.04 17.63 7.26
CA ALA A 49 0.71 18.16 6.98
C ALA A 49 -0.40 17.14 7.34
N MET A 50 -0.14 15.84 7.11
CA MET A 50 -1.08 14.78 7.49
C MET A 50 -1.18 14.61 9.01
N ARG A 51 -0.07 14.77 9.73
CA ARG A 51 -0.09 14.82 11.20
C ARG A 51 -0.96 15.97 11.70
N GLN A 52 -0.79 17.17 11.15
CA GLN A 52 -1.61 18.33 11.53
C GLN A 52 -3.10 18.12 11.24
N GLN A 53 -3.41 17.47 10.12
CA GLN A 53 -4.79 17.11 9.78
C GLN A 53 -5.39 16.11 10.79
N ALA A 54 -4.63 15.08 11.19
CA ALA A 54 -5.05 14.13 12.21
C ALA A 54 -5.32 14.80 13.57
N ILE A 55 -4.42 15.70 14.00
CA ILE A 55 -4.61 16.52 15.20
C ILE A 55 -5.89 17.36 15.11
N GLY A 56 -6.15 17.97 13.94
CA GLY A 56 -7.38 18.74 13.70
C GLY A 56 -8.66 17.91 13.78
N TRP A 57 -8.57 16.59 13.65
CA TRP A 57 -9.69 15.67 13.86
C TRP A 57 -9.82 15.16 15.30
N GLY A 58 -8.91 15.53 16.20
CA GLY A 58 -8.80 14.93 17.53
C GLY A 58 -8.28 13.48 17.49
N ASP A 59 -7.58 13.10 16.41
CA ASP A 59 -6.95 11.80 16.27
C ASP A 59 -5.51 11.81 16.82
N GLN A 60 -4.82 10.67 16.73
CA GLN A 60 -3.43 10.56 17.14
C GLN A 60 -2.52 11.42 16.24
N SER A 61 -1.45 11.97 16.82
CA SER A 61 -0.55 12.92 16.16
C SER A 61 0.46 12.24 15.23
N PHE A 62 -0.02 11.49 14.23
CA PHE A 62 0.79 10.79 13.25
C PHE A 62 0.33 11.08 11.82
N GLY A 63 1.31 11.16 10.90
CA GLY A 63 1.08 11.37 9.48
C GLY A 63 2.10 10.63 8.63
N ALA A 64 1.66 10.18 7.47
CA ALA A 64 2.50 9.50 6.49
C ALA A 64 2.05 9.85 5.06
N VAL A 65 2.96 9.68 4.10
CA VAL A 65 2.67 9.76 2.67
C VAL A 65 3.39 8.64 1.94
N LEU A 66 2.78 8.15 0.86
CA LEU A 66 3.41 7.22 -0.06
C LEU A 66 3.82 7.94 -1.33
N VAL A 67 5.07 7.75 -1.76
CA VAL A 67 5.71 8.45 -2.86
C VAL A 67 6.16 7.45 -3.92
N THR A 68 5.98 7.78 -5.19
CA THR A 68 6.50 7.05 -6.35
C THR A 68 7.37 7.98 -7.20
N ALA A 69 7.84 7.51 -8.36
CA ALA A 69 8.55 8.36 -9.33
C ALA A 69 7.71 9.57 -9.79
N ASP A 70 6.38 9.45 -9.77
CA ASP A 70 5.44 10.52 -10.14
C ASP A 70 5.13 11.49 -8.98
N GLY A 71 5.75 11.30 -7.81
CA GLY A 71 5.55 12.11 -6.61
C GLY A 71 4.63 11.44 -5.58
N VAL A 72 3.98 12.25 -4.73
CA VAL A 72 3.07 11.77 -3.68
C VAL A 72 1.82 11.17 -4.33
N VAL A 73 1.61 9.87 -4.15
CA VAL A 73 0.43 9.15 -4.66
C VAL A 73 -0.65 8.97 -3.60
N ALA A 74 -0.30 9.01 -2.32
CA ALA A 74 -1.27 8.86 -1.25
C ALA A 74 -0.87 9.58 0.03
N ASN A 75 -1.91 9.99 0.75
CA ASN A 75 -1.85 10.70 2.01
C ASN A 75 -2.43 9.83 3.13
N GLY A 76 -1.78 9.81 4.28
CA GLY A 76 -2.18 9.02 5.45
C GLY A 76 -2.10 9.81 6.75
N PRO A 77 -3.13 10.61 7.09
CA PRO A 77 -3.33 11.04 8.47
C PRO A 77 -3.74 9.84 9.34
N SER A 78 -3.39 9.84 10.63
CA SER A 78 -4.00 8.89 11.58
C SER A 78 -5.52 9.01 11.55
N ARG A 79 -6.19 7.86 11.62
CA ARG A 79 -7.66 7.76 11.66
C ARG A 79 -8.15 6.78 12.73
N VAL A 80 -7.31 6.47 13.73
CA VAL A 80 -7.63 5.48 14.77
C VAL A 80 -8.87 5.87 15.55
N VAL A 81 -8.91 7.12 16.01
CA VAL A 81 -10.06 7.63 16.77
C VAL A 81 -11.22 7.92 15.81
N LYS A 82 -10.91 8.53 14.67
CA LYS A 82 -11.88 8.99 13.69
C LYS A 82 -12.73 7.86 13.11
N ASP A 83 -12.10 6.73 12.81
CA ASP A 83 -12.75 5.58 12.19
C ASP A 83 -13.06 4.46 13.21
N ALA A 84 -12.72 4.67 14.49
CA ALA A 84 -12.78 3.64 15.55
C ALA A 84 -12.07 2.33 15.13
N ASP A 85 -10.97 2.45 14.38
CA ASP A 85 -10.19 1.35 13.84
C ASP A 85 -8.77 1.36 14.45
N PRO A 86 -8.42 0.42 15.34
CA PRO A 86 -7.09 0.37 15.94
C PRO A 86 -5.97 0.16 14.91
N ASP A 87 -6.28 -0.31 13.70
CA ASP A 87 -5.33 -0.50 12.61
C ASP A 87 -5.18 0.72 11.69
N ALA A 88 -5.94 1.80 11.89
CA ALA A 88 -5.95 2.98 11.02
C ALA A 88 -4.80 3.95 11.32
N HIS A 89 -3.60 3.40 11.56
CA HIS A 89 -2.36 4.16 11.66
C HIS A 89 -2.04 4.87 10.34
N ALA A 90 -1.36 6.02 10.44
CA ALA A 90 -0.98 6.86 9.31
C ALA A 90 -0.37 6.08 8.14
N GLU A 91 0.57 5.17 8.40
CA GLU A 91 1.23 4.36 7.38
C GLU A 91 0.25 3.43 6.66
N ARG A 92 -0.63 2.76 7.42
CA ARG A 92 -1.64 1.84 6.89
C ARG A 92 -2.69 2.59 6.08
N VAL A 93 -3.08 3.79 6.51
CA VAL A 93 -3.98 4.68 5.75
C VAL A 93 -3.33 5.08 4.42
N ALA A 94 -2.05 5.49 4.43
CA ALA A 94 -1.32 5.85 3.20
C ALA A 94 -1.20 4.67 2.22
N ILE A 95 -0.81 3.49 2.72
CA ILE A 95 -0.69 2.25 1.92
C ILE A 95 -2.05 1.90 1.28
N ARG A 96 -3.10 1.77 2.10
CA ARG A 96 -4.45 1.42 1.62
C ARG A 96 -4.97 2.46 0.62
N ALA A 97 -4.68 3.75 0.83
CA ALA A 97 -5.07 4.82 -0.09
C ALA A 97 -4.31 4.75 -1.42
N ALA A 98 -3.02 4.44 -1.40
CA ALA A 98 -2.22 4.24 -2.61
C ALA A 98 -2.72 3.04 -3.42
N GLN A 99 -2.97 1.92 -2.75
CA GLN A 99 -3.48 0.71 -3.39
C GLN A 99 -4.82 0.96 -4.10
N ARG A 100 -5.74 1.67 -3.43
CA ARG A 100 -7.01 2.09 -4.05
C ARG A 100 -6.82 3.02 -5.24
N ARG A 101 -5.91 4.00 -5.13
CA ARG A 101 -5.64 4.97 -6.21
C ARG A 101 -5.01 4.30 -7.44
N LEU A 102 -4.09 3.37 -7.23
CA LEU A 102 -3.34 2.70 -8.29
C LEU A 102 -4.03 1.44 -8.81
N GLY A 103 -5.06 0.95 -8.12
CA GLY A 103 -5.77 -0.28 -8.49
C GLY A 103 -4.94 -1.55 -8.33
N THR A 104 -3.98 -1.56 -7.41
CA THR A 104 -3.07 -2.69 -7.17
C THR A 104 -2.70 -2.79 -5.69
N ASP A 105 -2.45 -4.00 -5.20
CA ASP A 105 -1.90 -4.25 -3.86
C ASP A 105 -0.37 -4.13 -3.81
N ASN A 106 0.29 -4.20 -4.97
CA ASN A 106 1.73 -4.15 -5.12
C ASN A 106 2.21 -2.71 -5.35
N LEU A 107 2.93 -2.18 -4.37
CA LEU A 107 3.51 -0.85 -4.33
C LEU A 107 5.04 -0.88 -4.53
N ALA A 108 5.54 -1.86 -5.29
CA ALA A 108 6.96 -1.97 -5.63
C ALA A 108 7.51 -0.65 -6.20
N GLY A 109 8.68 -0.25 -5.70
CA GLY A 109 9.33 1.01 -6.06
C GLY A 109 8.79 2.25 -5.35
N ALA A 110 7.71 2.13 -4.56
CA ALA A 110 7.23 3.23 -3.72
C ALA A 110 8.08 3.38 -2.45
N VAL A 111 8.14 4.61 -1.93
CA VAL A 111 8.79 4.97 -0.69
C VAL A 111 7.78 5.54 0.29
N LEU A 112 7.78 5.05 1.52
CA LEU A 112 6.91 5.53 2.60
C LEU A 112 7.66 6.55 3.45
N TYR A 113 7.07 7.73 3.63
CA TYR A 113 7.57 8.75 4.56
C TYR A 113 6.60 8.86 5.74
N SER A 114 7.09 8.71 6.97
CA SER A 114 6.27 8.81 8.18
C SER A 114 6.83 9.85 9.15
N THR A 115 5.96 10.49 9.94
CA THR A 115 6.39 11.46 10.97
C THR A 115 7.16 10.80 12.13
N SER A 116 6.95 9.51 12.34
CA SER A 116 7.60 8.70 13.39
C SER A 116 8.05 7.36 12.82
N ARG A 117 8.89 6.62 13.55
CA ARG A 117 9.25 5.26 13.16
C ARG A 117 7.96 4.41 13.05
N PRO A 118 7.70 3.73 11.93
CA PRO A 118 6.57 2.83 11.80
C PRO A 118 6.59 1.75 12.87
N CYS A 119 5.43 1.35 13.40
CA CYS A 119 5.35 0.21 14.30
C CYS A 119 5.48 -1.12 13.53
N VAL A 120 5.71 -2.23 14.25
CA VAL A 120 5.88 -3.57 13.64
C VAL A 120 4.72 -3.94 12.71
N ALA A 121 3.48 -3.60 13.05
CA ALA A 121 2.32 -3.87 12.20
C ALA A 121 2.29 -3.03 10.91
N CYS A 122 2.81 -1.79 10.96
CA CYS A 122 2.95 -0.92 9.79
C CYS A 122 4.12 -1.36 8.90
N GLU A 123 5.27 -1.74 9.49
CA GLU A 123 6.41 -2.30 8.75
C GLU A 123 5.99 -3.57 7.98
N ARG A 124 5.24 -4.48 8.63
CA ARG A 124 4.66 -5.67 7.99
C ARG A 124 3.72 -5.34 6.85
N ALA A 125 2.82 -4.38 7.03
CA ALA A 125 1.90 -3.96 5.97
C ALA A 125 2.65 -3.38 4.77
N ALA A 126 3.69 -2.58 5.01
CA ALA A 126 4.56 -2.06 3.97
C ALA A 126 5.32 -3.18 3.24
N ALA A 127 5.84 -4.17 3.98
CA ALA A 127 6.51 -5.34 3.42
C ALA A 127 5.56 -6.16 2.53
N GLN A 128 4.35 -6.43 3.01
CA GLN A 128 3.30 -7.12 2.24
C GLN A 128 2.98 -6.40 0.94
N ALA A 129 2.85 -5.06 1.01
CA ALA A 129 2.60 -4.23 -0.16
C ALA A 129 3.85 -4.00 -1.04
N GLN A 130 4.99 -4.64 -0.75
CA GLN A 130 6.24 -4.50 -1.52
C GLN A 130 6.80 -3.06 -1.56
N VAL A 131 6.49 -2.22 -0.55
CA VAL A 131 7.10 -0.89 -0.41
C VAL A 131 8.61 -1.06 -0.38
N ALA A 132 9.32 -0.26 -1.17
CA ALA A 132 10.74 -0.49 -1.40
C ALA A 132 11.63 0.05 -0.28
N ARG A 133 11.22 1.16 0.36
CA ARG A 133 11.99 1.82 1.42
C ARG A 133 11.10 2.68 2.32
N MET A 134 11.54 2.92 3.54
CA MET A 134 10.86 3.79 4.50
C MET A 134 11.81 4.83 5.08
N TYR A 135 11.32 6.06 5.21
CA TYR A 135 11.99 7.14 5.93
C TYR A 135 11.09 7.66 7.03
N HIS A 136 11.68 8.09 8.14
CA HIS A 136 10.90 8.69 9.22
C HIS A 136 11.54 9.88 9.92
N GLY A 137 10.67 10.70 10.50
CA GLY A 137 11.06 11.82 11.34
C GLY A 137 11.71 12.98 10.57
N PRO A 138 11.94 14.10 11.25
CA PRO A 138 12.45 15.34 10.62
C PRO A 138 13.85 15.21 10.04
N GLY A 139 14.64 14.25 10.55
CA GLY A 139 15.98 13.94 10.04
C GLY A 139 15.99 13.01 8.82
N LEU A 140 14.83 12.59 8.31
CA LEU A 140 14.72 11.58 7.24
C LEU A 140 15.54 10.32 7.56
N THR A 141 15.41 9.82 8.79
CA THR A 141 16.10 8.60 9.21
C THR A 141 15.65 7.46 8.32
N ASP A 142 16.63 6.82 7.68
CA ASP A 142 16.41 5.67 6.82
C ASP A 142 16.09 4.44 7.68
N ALA A 143 14.88 3.92 7.55
CA ALA A 143 14.48 2.66 8.16
C ALA A 143 14.76 1.46 7.22
N GLY A 144 15.28 1.70 6.03
CA GLY A 144 15.59 0.66 5.06
C GLY A 144 14.35 0.07 4.41
N ARG A 145 14.50 -1.15 3.90
CA ARG A 145 13.40 -1.95 3.38
C ARG A 145 12.51 -2.40 4.56
N PRO A 146 11.17 -2.39 4.41
CA PRO A 146 10.30 -2.98 5.42
C PRO A 146 10.56 -4.48 5.56
N GLU A 147 10.69 -4.93 6.81
CA GLU A 147 10.90 -6.35 7.15
C GLU A 147 9.58 -6.99 7.62
N PRO A 148 9.33 -8.29 7.30
CA PRO A 148 8.14 -9.03 7.72
C PRO A 148 8.14 -9.47 9.21
#